data_AF-A0A9R1U008-F1
#
_entry.id   AF-A0A9R1U008-F1
#
_cell.length_a   1.000
_cell.length_b   1.000
_cell.length_c   1.000
_cell.angle_alpha   90.00
_cell.angle_beta   90.00
_cell.angle_gamma   90.00
#
_symmetry.space_group_name_H-M   'P 1'
#
loop_
_entity.id
_entity.type
_entity.pdbx_description
1 polymer ?
#
loop_
_entity_poly.entity_id
_entity_poly.type
_entity_poly.pdbx_seq_one_letter_code
_entity_poly.pdbx_strand_id
1 'polypeptide(L)'
;MEEFEDFHELWSKLFNIEYTGRYITVKGVRLPENFSKFRDEIENFEIRDDDVWVCSFPKAGTTWTQEMVWCLGNDLDFEGAKADLFQRFPFFEIAAVLDYSAFRRKNPDDKSKKHAMTSLEFCRTRASPRFIKTHLPFHLLPRDLREGKTGAKIVYVWRNPKDTCISFFHHSKLLGGFRGDFQIFCRLFLADKLLCCPYWSHILGFWNNRDNLRAKMLWLKYEDMKSDLSSIIHKTSEFLGKSSLSPENLQVLEDHLSFTKMKNNPAVNKEEWIEYIKQFNLTTKPGKFMRSGEVNQWMTGMSPEMSQKFDDWTSNHLKSSDLTLWKYFSDELFRSSAIIDHSVVIKNFPELENHEFLRDSVKYVEHLPHKRFIKTHLPFHLLPRDLREGRTRAKIIYVCRNPKDVCISFYHHAKHFAYRGDFQQFCRLFLGDKVPYSPFWSHVSGFWEKRNDSSCNILFLKYEEMKVDLGSVIERTVEFLEKPKLSTEKLQRLLNHLSFGNMKLNPAVNHKKRFGFTRQYLGASGEAEFIRQGQINQWKAVMSREISEEFDEWISRNSQSSDLSFYFLDSLDNKQS
;
A
#
# COMPACT_ATOMS: atom_id res chain seq x y z
N MET A 1 -14.74 22.54 -10.13
CA MET A 1 -15.92 21.67 -9.97
C MET A 1 -17.15 22.29 -10.66
N GLU A 2 -16.95 23.18 -11.64
CA GLU A 2 -17.97 24.14 -12.10
C GLU A 2 -18.61 23.82 -13.47
N GLU A 3 -18.38 22.64 -14.07
CA GLU A 3 -18.85 22.38 -15.45
C GLU A 3 -20.10 21.48 -15.58
N PHE A 4 -20.79 21.12 -14.49
CA PHE A 4 -21.88 20.15 -14.56
C PHE A 4 -23.12 20.60 -13.77
N GLU A 5 -23.83 21.62 -14.27
CA GLU A 5 -25.05 22.13 -13.64
C GLU A 5 -26.23 21.13 -13.70
N ASP A 6 -26.27 20.22 -14.67
CA ASP A 6 -27.26 19.12 -14.72
C ASP A 6 -26.59 17.73 -14.78
N PHE A 7 -26.71 16.97 -13.68
CA PHE A 7 -26.22 15.58 -13.59
C PHE A 7 -26.98 14.64 -14.55
N HIS A 8 -28.27 14.88 -14.80
CA HIS A 8 -29.04 14.05 -15.71
C HIS A 8 -28.57 14.22 -17.16
N GLU A 9 -28.34 15.47 -17.57
CA GLU A 9 -27.75 15.79 -18.86
C GLU A 9 -26.35 15.16 -18.99
N LEU A 10 -25.49 15.32 -17.97
CA LEU A 10 -24.17 14.68 -17.96
C LEU A 10 -24.25 13.15 -18.07
N TRP A 11 -25.14 12.53 -17.30
CA TRP A 11 -25.29 11.08 -17.27
C TRP A 11 -25.81 10.55 -18.62
N SER A 12 -26.78 11.23 -19.23
CA SER A 12 -27.30 10.87 -20.56
C SER A 12 -26.28 11.04 -21.69
N LYS A 13 -25.36 12.01 -21.58
CA LYS A 13 -24.22 12.15 -22.50
C LYS A 13 -23.21 11.01 -22.32
N LEU A 14 -22.91 10.66 -21.08
CA LEU A 14 -21.82 9.73 -20.76
C LEU A 14 -22.24 8.25 -20.70
N PHE A 15 -23.52 7.94 -20.53
CA PHE A 15 -24.03 6.57 -20.39
C PHE A 15 -25.27 6.35 -21.26
N ASN A 16 -25.56 5.09 -21.57
CA ASN A 16 -26.81 4.74 -22.25
C ASN A 16 -27.96 4.63 -21.23
N ILE A 17 -28.75 5.70 -21.10
CA ILE A 17 -29.86 5.78 -20.15
C ILE A 17 -31.02 4.83 -20.47
N GLU A 18 -31.11 4.30 -21.69
CA GLU A 18 -32.14 3.31 -22.06
C GLU A 18 -32.03 2.05 -21.18
N TYR A 19 -30.81 1.64 -20.85
CA TYR A 19 -30.53 0.41 -20.08
C TYR A 19 -30.01 0.67 -18.67
N THR A 20 -29.35 1.81 -18.44
CA THR A 20 -28.83 2.18 -17.12
C THR A 20 -29.85 2.91 -16.26
N GLY A 21 -30.93 3.42 -16.88
CA GLY A 21 -31.97 4.20 -16.20
C GLY A 21 -31.49 5.57 -15.72
N ARG A 22 -32.40 6.31 -15.08
CA ARG A 22 -32.05 7.51 -14.32
C ARG A 22 -31.42 7.12 -12.99
N TYR A 23 -30.54 7.98 -12.47
CA TYR A 23 -29.90 7.77 -11.18
C TYR A 23 -30.41 8.78 -10.15
N ILE A 24 -30.72 8.28 -8.97
CA ILE A 24 -31.20 9.04 -7.82
C ILE A 24 -30.24 8.88 -6.63
N THR A 25 -30.45 9.67 -5.59
CA THR A 25 -29.74 9.52 -4.31
C THR A 25 -30.68 8.87 -3.30
N VAL A 26 -30.33 7.68 -2.83
CA VAL A 26 -31.09 6.90 -1.86
C VAL A 26 -30.28 6.80 -0.57
N LYS A 27 -30.73 7.47 0.51
CA LYS A 27 -29.99 7.54 1.80
C LYS A 27 -28.50 7.88 1.59
N GLY A 28 -28.21 8.91 0.78
CA GLY A 28 -26.85 9.34 0.46
C GLY A 28 -26.11 8.52 -0.59
N VAL A 29 -26.70 7.46 -1.16
CA VAL A 29 -26.03 6.55 -2.12
C VAL A 29 -26.56 6.76 -3.53
N ARG A 30 -25.67 6.77 -4.52
CA ARG A 30 -26.02 6.91 -5.94
C ARG A 30 -26.47 5.57 -6.52
N LEU A 31 -27.76 5.43 -6.83
CA LEU A 31 -28.39 4.20 -7.33
C LEU A 31 -29.34 4.50 -8.49
N PRO A 32 -29.63 3.52 -9.37
CA PRO A 32 -30.68 3.66 -10.37
C PRO A 32 -32.05 3.87 -9.72
N GLU A 33 -32.92 4.63 -10.37
CA GLU A 33 -34.29 4.93 -9.92
C GLU A 33 -35.10 3.66 -9.66
N ASN A 34 -34.83 2.60 -10.44
CA ASN A 34 -35.43 1.29 -10.30
C ASN A 34 -35.22 0.68 -8.91
N PHE A 35 -34.17 1.06 -8.18
CA PHE A 35 -33.92 0.62 -6.81
C PHE A 35 -35.08 0.93 -5.87
N SER A 36 -35.79 2.05 -6.09
CA SER A 36 -36.92 2.46 -5.25
C SER A 36 -38.03 1.41 -5.19
N LYS A 37 -38.22 0.62 -6.26
CA LYS A 37 -39.24 -0.44 -6.34
C LYS A 37 -38.92 -1.63 -5.43
N PHE A 38 -37.65 -1.83 -5.11
CA PHE A 38 -37.16 -2.97 -4.34
C PHE A 38 -36.74 -2.60 -2.91
N ARG A 39 -36.78 -1.30 -2.57
CA ARG A 39 -36.24 -0.78 -1.31
C ARG A 39 -36.80 -1.49 -0.08
N ASP A 40 -38.12 -1.61 0.00
CA ASP A 40 -38.79 -2.21 1.16
C ASP A 40 -38.57 -3.72 1.20
N GLU A 41 -38.50 -4.38 0.04
CA GLU A 41 -38.22 -5.81 -0.06
C GLU A 41 -36.77 -6.13 0.35
N ILE A 42 -35.81 -5.27 -0.02
CA ILE A 42 -34.40 -5.36 0.40
C ILE A 42 -34.26 -5.13 1.90
N GLU A 43 -34.90 -4.09 2.44
CA GLU A 43 -34.84 -3.74 3.86
C GLU A 43 -35.36 -4.88 4.75
N ASN A 44 -36.41 -5.57 4.30
CA ASN A 44 -37.10 -6.64 5.04
C ASN A 44 -36.75 -8.06 4.55
N PHE A 45 -35.67 -8.22 3.80
CA PHE A 45 -35.28 -9.53 3.29
C PHE A 45 -34.90 -10.48 4.44
N GLU A 46 -35.46 -11.69 4.43
CA GLU A 46 -35.20 -12.73 5.44
C GLU A 46 -33.76 -13.25 5.34
N ILE A 47 -33.02 -13.12 6.44
CA ILE A 47 -31.66 -13.62 6.60
C ILE A 47 -31.69 -14.96 7.35
N ARG A 48 -30.93 -15.94 6.87
CA ARG A 48 -30.76 -17.24 7.55
C ARG A 48 -29.47 -17.24 8.35
N ASP A 49 -29.41 -18.06 9.39
CA ASP A 49 -28.24 -18.16 10.26
C ASP A 49 -26.99 -18.67 9.54
N ASP A 50 -27.15 -19.43 8.45
CA ASP A 50 -26.07 -20.02 7.68
C ASP A 50 -25.74 -19.27 6.38
N ASP A 51 -26.30 -18.06 6.20
CA ASP A 51 -25.96 -17.22 5.06
C ASP A 51 -24.51 -16.72 5.12
N VAL A 52 -23.86 -16.69 3.96
CA VAL A 52 -22.55 -16.07 3.77
C VAL A 52 -22.64 -14.98 2.70
N TRP A 53 -22.41 -13.74 3.10
CA TRP A 53 -22.50 -12.57 2.24
C TRP A 53 -21.12 -12.09 1.83
N VAL A 54 -20.84 -12.01 0.52
CA VAL A 54 -19.65 -11.35 -0.02
C VAL A 54 -20.01 -9.95 -0.48
N CYS A 55 -19.50 -8.96 0.25
CA CYS A 55 -19.79 -7.55 0.08
C CYS A 55 -18.55 -6.81 -0.43
N SER A 56 -18.73 -5.87 -1.35
CA SER A 56 -17.64 -4.97 -1.75
C SER A 56 -18.18 -3.75 -2.48
N PHE A 57 -17.43 -2.64 -2.48
CA PHE A 57 -17.61 -1.64 -3.55
C PHE A 57 -17.36 -2.31 -4.92
N PRO A 58 -18.02 -1.90 -6.01
CA PRO A 58 -17.77 -2.46 -7.34
C PRO A 58 -16.28 -2.45 -7.69
N LYS A 59 -15.80 -3.58 -8.24
CA LYS A 59 -14.43 -3.73 -8.78
C LYS A 59 -13.29 -3.83 -7.76
N ALA A 60 -13.61 -4.13 -6.51
CA ALA A 60 -12.63 -4.29 -5.44
C ALA A 60 -12.11 -5.74 -5.23
N GLY A 61 -12.44 -6.71 -6.09
CA GLY A 61 -11.97 -8.11 -5.95
C GLY A 61 -13.06 -9.16 -5.75
N THR A 62 -14.33 -8.77 -5.79
CA THR A 62 -15.50 -9.59 -5.45
C THR A 62 -15.54 -10.95 -6.12
N THR A 63 -15.20 -11.07 -7.40
CA THR A 63 -15.26 -12.36 -8.13
C THR A 63 -14.24 -13.36 -7.59
N TRP A 64 -13.04 -12.90 -7.25
CA TRP A 64 -11.99 -13.74 -6.68
C TRP A 64 -12.39 -14.22 -5.28
N THR A 65 -12.94 -13.30 -4.47
CA THR A 65 -13.44 -13.60 -3.12
C THR A 65 -14.64 -14.55 -3.15
N GLN A 66 -15.61 -14.36 -4.06
CA GLN A 66 -16.76 -15.28 -4.20
C GLN A 66 -16.30 -16.70 -4.52
N GLU A 67 -15.37 -16.87 -5.47
CA GLU A 67 -14.87 -18.19 -5.83
C GLU A 67 -14.15 -18.87 -4.66
N MET A 68 -13.27 -18.15 -3.97
CA MET A 68 -12.58 -18.64 -2.77
C MET A 68 -13.57 -19.05 -1.68
N VAL A 69 -14.52 -18.18 -1.34
CA VAL A 69 -15.52 -18.43 -0.28
C VAL A 69 -16.43 -19.59 -0.66
N TRP A 70 -16.83 -19.72 -1.93
CA TRP A 70 -17.66 -20.83 -2.40
C TRP A 70 -16.94 -22.17 -2.25
N CYS A 71 -15.70 -22.27 -2.76
CA CYS A 71 -14.92 -23.49 -2.68
C CYS A 71 -14.66 -23.90 -1.23
N LEU A 72 -14.28 -22.96 -0.35
CA LEU A 72 -14.09 -23.25 1.06
C LEU A 72 -15.40 -23.64 1.77
N GLY A 73 -16.49 -22.95 1.47
CA GLY A 73 -17.80 -23.22 2.07
C GLY A 73 -18.37 -24.60 1.69
N ASN A 74 -18.03 -25.10 0.50
CA ASN A 74 -18.46 -26.39 -0.04
C ASN A 74 -17.32 -27.43 -0.08
N ASP A 75 -16.40 -27.37 0.89
CA ASP A 75 -15.39 -28.42 1.12
C ASP A 75 -14.54 -28.78 -0.11
N LEU A 76 -14.16 -27.74 -0.88
CA LEU A 76 -13.35 -27.81 -2.10
C LEU A 76 -14.02 -28.61 -3.24
N ASP A 77 -15.34 -28.54 -3.37
CA ASP A 77 -16.10 -29.09 -4.51
C ASP A 77 -15.80 -28.35 -5.83
N PHE A 78 -14.66 -28.66 -6.46
CA PHE A 78 -14.27 -28.06 -7.74
C PHE A 78 -15.16 -28.48 -8.92
N GLU A 79 -15.89 -29.59 -8.81
CA GLU A 79 -16.85 -30.00 -9.85
C GLU A 79 -18.10 -29.12 -9.80
N GLY A 80 -18.67 -28.90 -8.61
CA GLY A 80 -19.75 -27.94 -8.41
C GLY A 80 -19.34 -26.51 -8.78
N ALA A 81 -18.08 -26.13 -8.56
CA ALA A 81 -17.55 -24.80 -8.91
C ALA A 81 -17.57 -24.50 -10.42
N LYS A 82 -17.74 -25.52 -11.29
CA LYS A 82 -17.90 -25.34 -12.74
C LYS A 82 -19.24 -24.74 -13.14
N ALA A 83 -20.24 -24.77 -12.26
CA ALA A 83 -21.51 -24.07 -12.48
C ALA A 83 -21.28 -22.54 -12.53
N ASP A 84 -22.07 -21.81 -13.34
CA ASP A 84 -21.93 -20.36 -13.44
C ASP A 84 -22.04 -19.68 -12.08
N LEU A 85 -21.17 -18.69 -11.86
CA LEU A 85 -21.06 -18.02 -10.57
C LEU A 85 -22.36 -17.33 -10.14
N PHE A 86 -23.24 -16.87 -11.04
CA PHE A 86 -24.53 -16.30 -10.60
C PHE A 86 -25.46 -17.35 -9.99
N GLN A 87 -25.34 -18.62 -10.38
CA GLN A 87 -26.13 -19.71 -9.79
C GLN A 87 -25.61 -20.09 -8.40
N ARG A 88 -24.29 -20.07 -8.23
CA ARG A 88 -23.59 -20.37 -6.97
C ARG A 88 -23.64 -19.22 -5.97
N PHE A 89 -23.59 -17.99 -6.49
CA PHE A 89 -23.54 -16.73 -5.78
C PHE A 89 -24.55 -15.73 -6.39
N PRO A 90 -25.84 -15.79 -6.02
CA PRO A 90 -26.83 -14.83 -6.48
C PRO A 90 -26.40 -13.38 -6.22
N PHE A 91 -26.53 -12.53 -7.24
CA PHE A 91 -26.29 -11.09 -7.09
C PHE A 91 -27.56 -10.43 -6.55
N PHE A 92 -27.59 -10.17 -5.24
CA PHE A 92 -28.75 -9.81 -4.45
C PHE A 92 -29.61 -8.69 -5.07
N GLU A 93 -29.00 -7.53 -5.36
CA GLU A 93 -29.70 -6.34 -5.82
C GLU A 93 -29.70 -6.16 -7.34
N ILE A 94 -29.32 -7.18 -8.15
CA ILE A 94 -29.16 -6.99 -9.59
C ILE A 94 -30.45 -6.50 -10.27
N ALA A 95 -31.62 -7.00 -9.86
CA ALA A 95 -32.91 -6.53 -10.37
C ALA A 95 -33.16 -5.04 -10.06
N ALA A 96 -32.61 -4.54 -8.96
CA ALA A 96 -32.75 -3.17 -8.50
C ALA A 96 -31.78 -2.20 -9.18
N VAL A 97 -30.58 -2.67 -9.56
CA VAL A 97 -29.53 -1.84 -10.17
C VAL A 97 -29.39 -2.01 -11.69
N LEU A 98 -30.08 -2.98 -12.29
CA LEU A 98 -30.14 -3.16 -13.73
C LEU A 98 -31.58 -3.48 -14.15
N ASP A 99 -32.20 -2.56 -14.90
CA ASP A 99 -33.57 -2.76 -15.39
C ASP A 99 -33.55 -3.73 -16.60
N TYR A 100 -33.63 -5.03 -16.31
CA TYR A 100 -33.69 -6.08 -17.32
C TYR A 100 -34.89 -5.96 -18.26
N SER A 101 -35.94 -5.23 -17.88
CA SER A 101 -37.08 -5.00 -18.79
C SER A 101 -36.66 -4.22 -20.04
N ALA A 102 -35.64 -3.36 -19.96
CA ALA A 102 -35.08 -2.66 -21.11
C ALA A 102 -34.44 -3.63 -22.12
N PHE A 103 -33.76 -4.67 -21.66
CA PHE A 103 -33.17 -5.70 -22.51
C PHE A 103 -34.26 -6.58 -23.14
N ARG A 104 -35.26 -6.99 -22.34
CA ARG A 104 -36.41 -7.78 -22.81
C ARG A 104 -37.26 -7.05 -23.84
N ARG A 105 -37.35 -5.71 -23.80
CA ARG A 105 -38.06 -4.94 -24.84
C ARG A 105 -37.46 -5.15 -26.24
N LYS A 106 -36.14 -5.35 -26.35
CA LYS A 106 -35.47 -5.63 -27.63
C LYS A 106 -35.40 -7.12 -27.97
N ASN A 107 -35.52 -8.00 -26.99
CA ASN A 107 -35.62 -9.44 -27.19
C ASN A 107 -36.69 -10.07 -26.28
N PRO A 108 -37.99 -9.97 -26.64
CA PRO A 108 -39.10 -10.39 -25.77
C PRO A 108 -39.11 -11.89 -25.43
N ASP A 109 -38.56 -12.72 -26.32
CA ASP A 109 -38.53 -14.18 -26.17
C ASP A 109 -37.35 -14.66 -25.31
N ASP A 110 -36.39 -13.80 -24.97
CA ASP A 110 -35.24 -14.14 -24.14
C ASP A 110 -35.65 -14.34 -22.66
N LYS A 111 -35.78 -15.62 -22.28
CA LYS A 111 -36.03 -16.05 -20.90
C LYS A 111 -34.76 -16.41 -20.13
N SER A 112 -33.58 -16.34 -20.77
CA SER A 112 -32.32 -16.87 -20.21
C SER A 112 -31.86 -16.14 -18.94
N LYS A 113 -32.34 -14.90 -18.72
CA LYS A 113 -31.96 -14.05 -17.58
C LYS A 113 -33.09 -13.78 -16.58
N LYS A 114 -34.10 -14.67 -16.49
CA LYS A 114 -35.23 -14.52 -15.55
C LYS A 114 -34.81 -14.26 -14.09
N HIS A 115 -33.77 -14.94 -13.62
CA HIS A 115 -33.22 -14.78 -12.27
C HIS A 115 -32.76 -13.34 -11.98
N ALA A 116 -32.30 -12.61 -13.00
CA ALA A 116 -31.81 -11.25 -12.82
C ALA A 116 -32.95 -10.21 -12.74
N MET A 117 -34.16 -10.54 -13.21
CA MET A 117 -35.38 -9.74 -12.99
C MET A 117 -36.04 -10.02 -11.63
N THR A 118 -35.72 -11.15 -11.02
CA THR A 118 -36.36 -11.66 -9.79
C THR A 118 -35.29 -12.03 -8.75
N SER A 119 -34.24 -11.22 -8.65
CA SER A 119 -33.03 -11.60 -7.91
C SER A 119 -33.26 -11.87 -6.43
N LEU A 120 -34.17 -11.13 -5.79
CA LEU A 120 -34.56 -11.35 -4.40
C LEU A 120 -35.27 -12.70 -4.23
N GLU A 121 -36.23 -13.01 -5.10
CA GLU A 121 -36.91 -14.31 -5.10
C GLU A 121 -35.95 -15.48 -5.42
N PHE A 122 -35.03 -15.24 -6.36
CA PHE A 122 -33.97 -16.20 -6.66
C PHE A 122 -33.11 -16.49 -5.43
N CYS A 123 -32.77 -15.47 -4.62
CA CYS A 123 -32.08 -15.66 -3.34
C CYS A 123 -32.93 -16.41 -2.30
N ARG A 124 -34.24 -16.15 -2.21
CA ARG A 124 -35.14 -16.86 -1.27
C ARG A 124 -35.20 -18.35 -1.56
N THR A 125 -35.29 -18.70 -2.83
CA THR A 125 -35.47 -20.09 -3.29
C THR A 125 -34.18 -20.90 -3.39
N ARG A 126 -33.03 -20.36 -2.93
CA ARG A 126 -31.79 -21.15 -2.83
C ARG A 126 -31.81 -22.04 -1.59
N ALA A 127 -31.26 -23.24 -1.75
CA ALA A 127 -30.97 -24.13 -0.64
C ALA A 127 -29.93 -23.48 0.29
N SER A 128 -30.01 -23.82 1.57
CA SER A 128 -29.04 -23.43 2.58
C SER A 128 -27.82 -24.38 2.54
N PRO A 129 -26.59 -23.88 2.82
CA PRO A 129 -26.25 -22.49 3.09
C PRO A 129 -26.28 -21.62 1.83
N ARG A 130 -26.77 -20.37 1.95
CA ARG A 130 -26.80 -19.43 0.82
C ARG A 130 -25.51 -18.61 0.78
N PHE A 131 -24.92 -18.52 -0.40
CA PHE A 131 -23.79 -17.65 -0.66
C PHE A 131 -24.25 -16.46 -1.50
N ILE A 132 -24.23 -15.24 -0.95
CA ILE A 132 -24.91 -14.08 -1.56
C ILE A 132 -23.89 -12.99 -1.88
N LYS A 133 -23.98 -12.40 -3.07
CA LYS A 133 -23.13 -11.28 -3.50
C LYS A 133 -23.92 -9.97 -3.44
N THR A 134 -23.30 -8.91 -2.92
CA THR A 134 -23.86 -7.56 -3.02
C THR A 134 -22.79 -6.46 -3.14
N HIS A 135 -23.18 -5.35 -3.76
CA HIS A 135 -22.45 -4.08 -3.80
C HIS A 135 -23.17 -2.97 -3.04
N LEU A 136 -24.20 -3.30 -2.25
CA LEU A 136 -24.86 -2.32 -1.40
C LEU A 136 -23.95 -1.90 -0.23
N PRO A 137 -23.92 -0.60 0.13
CA PRO A 137 -23.23 -0.14 1.32
C PRO A 137 -23.95 -0.64 2.58
N PHE A 138 -23.21 -0.66 3.69
CA PHE A 138 -23.67 -1.27 4.95
C PHE A 138 -25.08 -0.82 5.35
N HIS A 139 -25.40 0.47 5.32
CA HIS A 139 -26.70 1.03 5.74
C HIS A 139 -27.87 0.74 4.78
N LEU A 140 -27.62 0.07 3.65
CA LEU A 140 -28.64 -0.40 2.70
C LEU A 140 -28.75 -1.94 2.63
N LEU A 141 -27.93 -2.68 3.38
CA LEU A 141 -28.11 -4.13 3.53
C LEU A 141 -29.43 -4.46 4.26
N PRO A 142 -29.96 -5.69 4.19
CA PRO A 142 -31.16 -6.06 4.95
C PRO A 142 -31.04 -5.77 6.44
N ARG A 143 -32.13 -5.31 7.07
CA ARG A 143 -32.14 -4.82 8.46
C ARG A 143 -31.55 -5.83 9.44
N ASP A 144 -31.98 -7.09 9.35
CA ASP A 144 -31.55 -8.13 10.28
C ASP A 144 -30.08 -8.52 10.10
N LEU A 145 -29.52 -8.35 8.90
CA LEU A 145 -28.09 -8.50 8.64
C LEU A 145 -27.29 -7.34 9.27
N ARG A 146 -27.78 -6.09 9.12
CA ARG A 146 -27.14 -4.90 9.70
C ARG A 146 -27.21 -4.86 11.22
N GLU A 147 -28.28 -5.37 11.81
CA GLU A 147 -28.49 -5.40 13.26
C GLU A 147 -27.88 -6.65 13.92
N GLY A 148 -27.29 -7.56 13.12
CA GLY A 148 -26.69 -8.79 13.63
C GLY A 148 -27.69 -9.71 14.32
N LYS A 149 -28.92 -9.82 13.81
CA LYS A 149 -29.95 -10.66 14.44
C LYS A 149 -29.79 -12.16 14.16
N THR A 150 -28.97 -12.53 13.18
CA THR A 150 -28.74 -13.91 12.75
C THR A 150 -27.26 -14.31 12.88
N GLY A 151 -26.98 -15.59 12.71
CA GLY A 151 -25.64 -16.17 12.62
C GLY A 151 -24.90 -15.90 11.30
N ALA A 152 -25.52 -15.17 10.38
CA ALA A 152 -24.97 -14.90 9.05
C ALA A 152 -23.57 -14.27 9.12
N LYS A 153 -22.73 -14.62 8.14
CA LYS A 153 -21.36 -14.13 8.03
C LYS A 153 -21.24 -13.12 6.89
N ILE A 154 -20.45 -12.07 7.09
CA ILE A 154 -20.13 -11.08 6.05
C ILE A 154 -18.63 -11.17 5.74
N VAL A 155 -18.28 -11.38 4.47
CA VAL A 155 -16.91 -11.21 3.96
C VAL A 155 -16.88 -9.91 3.16
N TYR A 156 -16.23 -8.88 3.70
CA TYR A 156 -16.06 -7.60 3.02
C TYR A 156 -14.68 -7.51 2.39
N VAL A 157 -14.63 -7.30 1.07
CA VAL A 157 -13.38 -7.05 0.34
C VAL A 157 -13.31 -5.61 -0.16
N TRP A 158 -12.18 -4.95 0.09
CA TRP A 158 -11.89 -3.60 -0.42
C TRP A 158 -10.53 -3.55 -1.11
N ARG A 159 -10.29 -2.48 -1.85
CA ARG A 159 -9.12 -2.30 -2.71
C ARG A 159 -8.77 -0.82 -2.79
N ASN A 160 -7.51 -0.46 -3.06
CA ASN A 160 -7.09 0.92 -3.34
C ASN A 160 -8.08 1.69 -4.25
N PRO A 161 -8.46 2.94 -3.92
CA PRO A 161 -9.42 3.70 -4.71
C PRO A 161 -8.93 4.01 -6.14
N LYS A 162 -7.64 4.25 -6.34
CA LYS A 162 -7.06 4.59 -7.65
C LYS A 162 -7.14 3.40 -8.61
N ASP A 163 -6.72 2.23 -8.15
CA ASP A 163 -6.84 0.99 -8.93
C ASP A 163 -8.30 0.56 -9.12
N THR A 164 -9.14 0.77 -8.11
CA THR A 164 -10.59 0.54 -8.21
C THR A 164 -11.20 1.43 -9.29
N CYS A 165 -10.83 2.71 -9.34
CA CYS A 165 -11.26 3.66 -10.36
C CYS A 165 -10.86 3.19 -11.77
N ILE A 166 -9.61 2.76 -11.98
CA ILE A 166 -9.15 2.20 -13.27
C ILE A 166 -9.97 0.98 -13.67
N SER A 167 -10.13 0.03 -12.74
CA SER A 167 -10.89 -1.20 -12.97
C SER A 167 -12.36 -0.89 -13.30
N PHE A 168 -12.93 0.11 -12.65
CA PHE A 168 -14.31 0.55 -12.86
C PHE A 168 -14.50 1.31 -14.17
N PHE A 169 -13.54 2.13 -14.59
CA PHE A 169 -13.53 2.73 -15.92
C PHE A 169 -13.60 1.67 -17.02
N HIS A 170 -12.70 0.67 -16.99
CA HIS A 170 -12.68 -0.39 -17.98
C HIS A 170 -13.95 -1.25 -17.95
N HIS A 171 -14.49 -1.54 -16.77
CA HIS A 171 -15.74 -2.27 -16.64
C HIS A 171 -16.93 -1.47 -17.20
N SER A 172 -16.96 -0.16 -16.97
CA SER A 172 -18.03 0.72 -17.47
C SER A 172 -17.95 0.90 -18.99
N LYS A 173 -16.74 0.87 -19.56
CA LYS A 173 -16.52 0.80 -21.00
C LYS A 173 -16.97 -0.53 -21.61
N LEU A 174 -16.72 -1.64 -20.91
CA LEU A 174 -17.01 -2.99 -21.39
C LEU A 174 -18.49 -3.35 -21.30
N LEU A 175 -19.16 -3.01 -20.18
CA LEU A 175 -20.51 -3.50 -19.86
C LEU A 175 -21.54 -2.39 -19.59
N GLY A 176 -21.08 -1.16 -19.31
CA GLY A 176 -21.94 -0.08 -18.80
C GLY A 176 -22.32 1.01 -19.81
N GLY A 177 -21.83 0.96 -21.05
CA GLY A 177 -22.12 1.99 -22.05
C GLY A 177 -21.40 3.33 -21.83
N PHE A 178 -20.33 3.38 -21.03
CA PHE A 178 -19.65 4.64 -20.71
C PHE A 178 -18.93 5.24 -21.92
N ARG A 179 -19.23 6.48 -22.30
CA ARG A 179 -18.67 7.13 -23.51
C ARG A 179 -17.51 8.08 -23.23
N GLY A 180 -17.36 8.58 -22.00
CA GLY A 180 -16.27 9.50 -21.63
C GLY A 180 -14.88 8.87 -21.62
N ASP A 181 -13.85 9.68 -21.44
CA ASP A 181 -12.46 9.21 -21.26
C ASP A 181 -12.16 8.89 -19.78
N PHE A 182 -10.92 8.48 -19.51
CA PHE A 182 -10.51 8.13 -18.16
C PHE A 182 -10.43 9.33 -17.21
N GLN A 183 -10.08 10.52 -17.73
CA GLN A 183 -10.01 11.75 -16.94
C GLN A 183 -11.38 12.17 -16.43
N ILE A 184 -12.41 12.13 -17.29
CA ILE A 184 -13.81 12.35 -16.92
C ILE A 184 -14.24 11.30 -15.89
N PHE A 185 -13.90 10.03 -16.10
CA PHE A 185 -14.26 8.97 -15.15
C PHE A 185 -13.66 9.19 -13.76
N CYS A 186 -12.40 9.63 -13.68
CA CYS A 186 -11.75 10.00 -12.42
C CYS A 186 -12.48 11.14 -11.71
N ARG A 187 -12.89 12.18 -12.45
CA ARG A 187 -13.68 13.29 -11.90
C ARG A 187 -15.04 12.82 -11.37
N LEU A 188 -15.73 11.93 -12.08
CA LEU A 188 -16.98 11.33 -11.63
C LEU A 188 -16.80 10.50 -10.35
N PHE A 189 -15.69 9.76 -10.25
CA PHE A 189 -15.36 8.96 -9.07
C PHE A 189 -15.12 9.85 -7.85
N LEU A 190 -14.26 10.87 -7.98
CA LEU A 190 -13.94 11.82 -6.90
C LEU A 190 -15.15 12.66 -6.45
N ALA A 191 -16.10 12.90 -7.36
CA ALA A 191 -17.32 13.64 -7.09
C ALA A 191 -18.50 12.76 -6.62
N ASP A 192 -18.25 11.47 -6.34
CA ASP A 192 -19.24 10.50 -5.88
C ASP A 192 -20.46 10.37 -6.81
N LYS A 193 -20.22 10.43 -8.12
CA LYS A 193 -21.25 10.42 -9.16
C LYS A 193 -21.45 9.06 -9.84
N LEU A 194 -20.73 8.02 -9.42
CA LEU A 194 -20.83 6.66 -9.98
C LEU A 194 -21.78 5.78 -9.16
N LEU A 195 -22.16 4.63 -9.72
CA LEU A 195 -22.97 3.62 -9.03
C LEU A 195 -22.36 3.22 -7.68
N CYS A 196 -23.19 3.17 -6.64
CA CYS A 196 -22.84 2.83 -5.25
C CYS A 196 -21.89 3.81 -4.54
N CYS A 197 -21.51 4.94 -5.16
CA CYS A 197 -20.84 6.03 -4.46
C CYS A 197 -21.75 6.69 -3.41
N PRO A 198 -21.19 7.31 -2.34
CA PRO A 198 -19.77 7.60 -2.11
C PRO A 198 -18.86 6.42 -1.75
N TYR A 199 -17.66 6.36 -2.34
CA TYR A 199 -16.73 5.24 -2.14
C TYR A 199 -16.25 5.10 -0.69
N TRP A 200 -15.81 6.21 -0.06
CA TRP A 200 -15.33 6.16 1.32
C TRP A 200 -16.44 5.90 2.33
N SER A 201 -17.63 6.49 2.12
CA SER A 201 -18.78 6.18 2.97
C SER A 201 -19.18 4.70 2.88
N HIS A 202 -19.05 4.10 1.69
CA HIS A 202 -19.28 2.67 1.51
C HIS A 202 -18.32 1.83 2.36
N ILE A 203 -17.02 2.08 2.27
CA ILE A 203 -16.00 1.32 3.02
C ILE A 203 -16.09 1.58 4.52
N LEU A 204 -16.18 2.84 4.92
CA LEU A 204 -16.26 3.23 6.33
C LEU A 204 -17.53 2.70 7.00
N GLY A 205 -18.64 2.57 6.25
CA GLY A 205 -19.85 1.94 6.76
C GLY A 205 -19.62 0.50 7.23
N PHE A 206 -18.89 -0.32 6.47
CA PHE A 206 -18.52 -1.67 6.92
C PHE A 206 -17.44 -1.63 7.99
N TRP A 207 -16.40 -0.80 7.80
CA TRP A 207 -15.28 -0.70 8.74
C TRP A 207 -15.73 -0.33 10.15
N ASN A 208 -16.59 0.67 10.31
CA ASN A 208 -17.06 1.15 11.60
C ASN A 208 -18.02 0.18 12.29
N ASN A 209 -18.58 -0.80 11.56
CA ASN A 209 -19.51 -1.80 12.09
C ASN A 209 -18.88 -3.19 12.23
N ARG A 210 -17.60 -3.37 11.89
CA ARG A 210 -16.92 -4.67 11.86
C ARG A 210 -16.89 -5.40 13.22
N ASP A 211 -16.85 -4.64 14.32
CA ASP A 211 -16.70 -5.15 15.69
C ASP A 211 -18.02 -5.12 16.48
N ASN A 212 -19.08 -4.50 15.94
CA ASN A 212 -20.31 -4.17 16.68
C ASN A 212 -21.47 -5.16 16.47
N LEU A 213 -21.27 -6.26 15.74
CA LEU A 213 -22.34 -7.16 15.31
C LEU A 213 -22.13 -8.58 15.83
N ARG A 214 -23.24 -9.25 16.19
CA ARG A 214 -23.27 -10.73 16.30
C ARG A 214 -23.02 -11.39 14.94
N ALA A 215 -23.36 -10.71 13.84
CA ALA A 215 -22.92 -11.08 12.50
C ALA A 215 -21.39 -10.93 12.40
N LYS A 216 -20.68 -12.04 12.27
CA LYS A 216 -19.22 -12.03 12.17
C LYS A 216 -18.82 -11.42 10.82
N MET A 217 -17.89 -10.46 10.84
CA MET A 217 -17.37 -9.83 9.62
C MET A 217 -15.90 -10.19 9.40
N LEU A 218 -15.57 -10.71 8.22
CA LEU A 218 -14.22 -10.89 7.74
C LEU A 218 -13.83 -9.74 6.82
N TRP A 219 -12.80 -9.00 7.21
CA TRP A 219 -12.23 -7.93 6.42
C TRP A 219 -11.05 -8.42 5.57
N LEU A 220 -11.15 -8.24 4.25
CA LEU A 220 -10.14 -8.61 3.25
C LEU A 220 -9.73 -7.41 2.41
N LYS A 221 -8.45 -7.35 2.05
CA LYS A 221 -7.90 -6.36 1.12
C LYS A 221 -7.42 -7.07 -0.14
N TYR A 222 -7.77 -6.56 -1.32
CA TYR A 222 -7.35 -7.13 -2.61
C TYR A 222 -5.82 -7.24 -2.73
N GLU A 223 -5.11 -6.23 -2.26
CA GLU A 223 -3.65 -6.19 -2.25
C GLU A 223 -3.06 -7.30 -1.35
N ASP A 224 -3.66 -7.58 -0.20
CA ASP A 224 -3.22 -8.65 0.70
C ASP A 224 -3.42 -10.02 0.03
N MET A 225 -4.57 -10.23 -0.62
CA MET A 225 -4.85 -11.44 -1.41
C MET A 225 -3.81 -11.66 -2.51
N LYS A 226 -3.30 -10.58 -3.13
CA LYS A 226 -2.23 -10.66 -4.14
C LYS A 226 -0.87 -10.95 -3.54
N SER A 227 -0.60 -10.46 -2.33
CA SER A 227 0.70 -10.61 -1.68
C SER A 227 0.90 -11.96 -1.01
N ASP A 228 -0.15 -12.51 -0.40
CA ASP A 228 -0.12 -13.75 0.37
C ASP A 228 -1.51 -14.41 0.36
N LEU A 229 -1.79 -15.11 -0.74
CA LEU A 229 -3.08 -15.78 -0.93
C LEU A 229 -3.26 -16.92 0.08
N SER A 230 -2.20 -17.68 0.39
CA SER A 230 -2.18 -18.76 1.37
C SER A 230 -2.74 -18.33 2.73
N SER A 231 -2.20 -17.25 3.30
CA SER A 231 -2.66 -16.73 4.58
C SER A 231 -4.12 -16.28 4.52
N ILE A 232 -4.55 -15.68 3.41
CA ILE A 232 -5.94 -15.25 3.23
C ILE A 232 -6.90 -16.45 3.10
N ILE A 233 -6.49 -17.52 2.41
CA ILE A 233 -7.27 -18.76 2.32
C ILE A 233 -7.46 -19.35 3.72
N HIS A 234 -6.39 -19.49 4.51
CA HIS A 234 -6.47 -20.00 5.87
C HIS A 234 -7.39 -19.15 6.76
N LYS A 235 -7.18 -17.82 6.75
CA LYS A 235 -8.02 -16.87 7.50
C LYS A 235 -9.50 -16.97 7.10
N THR A 236 -9.78 -17.15 5.80
CA THR A 236 -11.15 -17.30 5.30
C THR A 236 -11.75 -18.64 5.70
N SER A 237 -10.98 -19.74 5.64
CA SER A 237 -11.44 -21.07 6.06
C SER A 237 -11.82 -21.08 7.54
N GLU A 238 -10.95 -20.53 8.39
CA GLU A 238 -11.19 -20.40 9.84
C GLU A 238 -12.45 -19.57 10.12
N PHE A 239 -12.59 -18.42 9.46
CA PHE A 239 -13.77 -17.57 9.61
C PHE A 239 -15.07 -18.29 9.20
N LEU A 240 -15.02 -19.12 8.16
CA LEU A 240 -16.15 -19.93 7.73
C LEU A 240 -16.43 -21.10 8.69
N GLY A 241 -15.55 -21.38 9.66
CA GLY A 241 -15.67 -22.50 10.60
C GLY A 241 -15.30 -23.83 9.97
N LYS A 242 -14.43 -23.80 8.95
CA LYS A 242 -13.90 -24.98 8.26
C LYS A 242 -12.52 -25.34 8.81
N SER A 243 -12.13 -26.61 8.66
CA SER A 243 -10.83 -27.11 9.10
C SER A 243 -9.67 -26.44 8.38
N SER A 244 -8.48 -26.49 8.98
CA SER A 244 -7.24 -26.09 8.29
C SER A 244 -7.03 -26.96 7.05
N LEU A 245 -6.74 -26.34 5.92
CA LEU A 245 -6.42 -27.07 4.68
C LEU A 245 -5.06 -27.76 4.84
N SER A 246 -4.94 -28.96 4.29
CA SER A 246 -3.62 -29.59 4.10
C SER A 246 -2.80 -28.77 3.08
N PRO A 247 -1.45 -28.89 3.11
CA PRO A 247 -0.61 -28.21 2.12
C PRO A 247 -1.00 -28.49 0.66
N GLU A 248 -1.43 -29.72 0.37
CA GLU A 248 -1.85 -30.14 -0.97
C GLU A 248 -3.16 -29.45 -1.38
N ASN A 249 -4.17 -29.46 -0.51
CA ASN A 249 -5.45 -28.82 -0.77
C ASN A 249 -5.32 -27.30 -0.89
N LEU A 250 -4.44 -26.70 -0.08
CA LEU A 250 -4.10 -25.29 -0.19
C LEU A 250 -3.51 -24.99 -1.57
N GLN A 251 -2.52 -25.77 -2.00
CA GLN A 251 -1.86 -25.58 -3.29
C GLN A 251 -2.82 -25.74 -4.49
N VAL A 252 -3.74 -26.71 -4.42
CA VAL A 252 -4.79 -26.91 -5.44
C VAL A 252 -5.74 -25.72 -5.51
N LEU A 253 -6.19 -25.22 -4.35
CA LEU A 253 -7.07 -24.06 -4.31
C LEU A 253 -6.35 -22.79 -4.80
N GLU A 254 -5.07 -22.60 -4.47
CA GLU A 254 -4.27 -21.50 -4.99
C GLU A 254 -4.10 -21.54 -6.51
N ASP A 255 -3.84 -22.71 -7.09
CA ASP A 255 -3.79 -22.86 -8.55
C ASP A 255 -5.15 -22.51 -9.17
N HIS A 256 -6.24 -23.07 -8.65
CA HIS A 256 -7.61 -22.79 -9.11
C HIS A 256 -7.96 -21.30 -9.08
N LEU A 257 -7.53 -20.61 -8.02
CA LEU A 257 -7.72 -19.18 -7.80
C LEU A 257 -6.68 -18.30 -8.50
N SER A 258 -5.70 -18.89 -9.19
CA SER A 258 -4.71 -18.13 -9.94
C SER A 258 -5.37 -17.30 -11.03
N PHE A 259 -4.80 -16.12 -11.33
CA PHE A 259 -5.35 -15.23 -12.33
C PHE A 259 -5.50 -15.92 -13.70
N THR A 260 -4.54 -16.74 -14.10
CA THR A 260 -4.57 -17.49 -15.36
C THR A 260 -5.75 -18.47 -15.41
N LYS A 261 -5.97 -19.26 -14.35
CA LYS A 261 -7.09 -20.22 -14.30
C LYS A 261 -8.43 -19.49 -14.25
N MET A 262 -8.57 -18.49 -13.37
CA MET A 262 -9.81 -17.70 -13.28
C MET A 262 -10.15 -16.96 -14.58
N LYS A 263 -9.16 -16.40 -15.28
CA LYS A 263 -9.36 -15.71 -16.57
C LYS A 263 -9.89 -16.64 -17.65
N ASN A 264 -9.46 -17.90 -17.64
CA ASN A 264 -9.86 -18.90 -18.62
C ASN A 264 -11.08 -19.74 -18.18
N ASN A 265 -11.56 -19.58 -16.94
CA ASN A 265 -12.69 -20.32 -16.42
C ASN A 265 -14.04 -19.69 -16.83
N PRO A 266 -14.86 -20.38 -17.66
CA PRO A 266 -16.14 -19.86 -18.16
C PRO A 266 -17.15 -19.57 -17.04
N ALA A 267 -17.06 -20.26 -15.90
CA ALA A 267 -17.98 -20.04 -14.77
C ALA A 267 -17.85 -18.64 -14.14
N VAL A 268 -16.69 -17.99 -14.28
CA VAL A 268 -16.35 -16.74 -13.58
C VAL A 268 -15.88 -15.61 -14.49
N ASN A 269 -15.45 -15.89 -15.73
CA ASN A 269 -14.87 -14.90 -16.64
C ASN A 269 -15.90 -14.03 -17.38
N LYS A 270 -17.19 -14.38 -17.32
CA LYS A 270 -18.32 -13.58 -17.85
C LYS A 270 -18.27 -13.30 -19.35
N GLU A 271 -17.60 -14.14 -20.15
CA GLU A 271 -17.51 -13.95 -21.61
C GLU A 271 -18.89 -14.06 -22.28
N GLU A 272 -19.75 -15.00 -21.88
CA GLU A 272 -21.12 -15.10 -22.41
C GLU A 272 -21.95 -13.84 -22.14
N TRP A 273 -21.75 -13.21 -20.98
CA TRP A 273 -22.42 -11.96 -20.64
C TRP A 273 -21.89 -10.78 -21.47
N ILE A 274 -20.59 -10.75 -21.75
CA ILE A 274 -19.99 -9.76 -22.64
C ILE A 274 -20.58 -9.88 -24.05
N GLU A 275 -20.68 -11.09 -24.60
CA GLU A 275 -21.28 -11.31 -25.92
C GLU A 275 -22.76 -10.94 -25.97
N TYR A 276 -23.51 -11.24 -24.91
CA TYR A 276 -24.89 -10.78 -24.78
C TYR A 276 -24.99 -9.24 -24.79
N ILE A 277 -24.16 -8.56 -23.98
CA ILE A 277 -24.21 -7.11 -23.82
C ILE A 277 -23.81 -6.36 -25.10
N LYS A 278 -22.93 -6.93 -25.93
CA LYS A 278 -22.57 -6.35 -27.23
C LYS A 278 -23.78 -6.13 -28.15
N GLN A 279 -24.79 -6.98 -28.08
CA GLN A 279 -26.01 -6.89 -28.90
C GLN A 279 -26.81 -5.60 -28.63
N PHE A 280 -26.57 -4.96 -27.49
CA PHE A 280 -27.30 -3.77 -27.03
C PHE A 280 -26.49 -2.46 -27.19
N ASN A 281 -25.33 -2.50 -27.87
CA ASN A 281 -24.43 -1.36 -28.06
C ASN A 281 -23.98 -0.68 -26.75
N LEU A 282 -23.79 -1.48 -25.70
CA LEU A 282 -23.28 -1.02 -24.40
C LEU A 282 -21.75 -1.20 -24.27
N THR A 283 -21.14 -2.00 -25.14
CA THR A 283 -19.68 -2.17 -25.18
C THR A 283 -19.05 -1.05 -26.01
N THR A 284 -18.47 -0.05 -25.34
CA THR A 284 -17.79 1.09 -26.01
C THR A 284 -16.28 0.86 -26.19
N LYS A 285 -15.70 -0.08 -25.44
CA LYS A 285 -14.34 -0.58 -25.65
C LYS A 285 -14.32 -2.10 -25.41
N PRO A 286 -14.01 -2.93 -26.42
CA PRO A 286 -13.86 -4.37 -26.24
C PRO A 286 -12.76 -4.71 -25.23
N GLY A 287 -12.91 -5.86 -24.57
CA GLY A 287 -11.96 -6.33 -23.58
C GLY A 287 -12.46 -7.58 -22.88
N LYS A 288 -11.73 -7.97 -21.83
CA LYS A 288 -12.03 -9.12 -20.96
C LYS A 288 -12.54 -8.62 -19.61
N PHE A 289 -13.44 -9.38 -18.97
CA PHE A 289 -13.86 -9.08 -17.59
C PHE A 289 -12.69 -9.23 -16.61
N MET A 290 -11.94 -10.32 -16.73
CA MET A 290 -10.67 -10.58 -16.03
C MET A 290 -9.51 -9.90 -16.79
N ARG A 291 -9.31 -8.61 -16.52
CA ARG A 291 -8.42 -7.74 -17.31
C ARG A 291 -6.93 -8.02 -17.08
N SER A 292 -6.43 -7.71 -15.89
CA SER A 292 -4.98 -7.69 -15.59
C SER A 292 -4.63 -8.33 -14.25
N GLY A 293 -5.49 -8.28 -13.23
CA GLY A 293 -5.20 -8.90 -11.94
C GLY A 293 -4.09 -8.24 -11.12
N GLU A 294 -3.45 -7.17 -11.59
CA GLU A 294 -2.34 -6.52 -10.89
C GLU A 294 -2.78 -5.39 -9.95
N VAL A 295 -1.92 -5.13 -8.96
CA VAL A 295 -1.93 -3.97 -8.07
C VAL A 295 -1.11 -2.83 -8.66
N ASN A 296 -1.33 -1.60 -8.20
CA ASN A 296 -0.54 -0.41 -8.51
C ASN A 296 -0.50 0.02 -9.97
N GLN A 297 -1.52 -0.36 -10.74
CA GLN A 297 -1.66 0.09 -12.13
C GLN A 297 -1.90 1.58 -12.25
N TRP A 298 -2.41 2.21 -11.20
CA TRP A 298 -2.53 3.66 -11.13
C TRP A 298 -1.21 4.40 -11.32
N MET A 299 -0.06 3.79 -10.99
CA MET A 299 1.26 4.42 -11.15
C MET A 299 1.59 4.75 -12.62
N THR A 300 1.09 3.95 -13.56
CA THR A 300 1.26 4.17 -15.00
C THR A 300 -0.02 4.65 -15.68
N GLY A 301 -1.19 4.37 -15.08
CA GLY A 301 -2.50 4.68 -15.64
C GLY A 301 -3.04 6.07 -15.30
N MET A 302 -2.54 6.73 -14.24
CA MET A 302 -2.98 8.07 -13.82
C MET A 302 -1.87 9.11 -14.00
N SER A 303 -2.24 10.35 -14.36
CA SER A 303 -1.29 11.46 -14.29
C SER A 303 -0.91 11.77 -12.84
N PRO A 304 0.28 12.33 -12.58
CA PRO A 304 0.68 12.75 -11.24
C PRO A 304 -0.34 13.69 -10.58
N GLU A 305 -0.93 14.64 -11.32
CA GLU A 305 -1.92 15.56 -10.73
C GLU A 305 -3.21 14.82 -10.34
N MET A 306 -3.67 13.88 -11.18
CA MET A 306 -4.86 13.10 -10.85
C MET A 306 -4.61 12.17 -9.67
N SER A 307 -3.45 11.51 -9.63
CA SER A 307 -3.02 10.69 -8.49
C SER A 307 -3.03 11.50 -7.19
N GLN A 308 -2.47 12.72 -7.21
CA GLN A 308 -2.44 13.61 -6.05
C GLN A 308 -3.86 14.00 -5.60
N LYS A 309 -4.78 14.28 -6.52
CA LYS A 309 -6.19 14.55 -6.19
C LYS A 309 -6.84 13.38 -5.45
N PHE A 310 -6.55 12.14 -5.86
CA PHE A 310 -7.01 10.96 -5.14
C PHE A 310 -6.38 10.85 -3.75
N ASP A 311 -5.11 11.20 -3.59
CA ASP A 311 -4.41 11.19 -2.30
C ASP A 311 -5.01 12.22 -1.33
N ASP A 312 -5.24 13.44 -1.80
CA ASP A 312 -5.83 14.51 -0.99
C ASP A 312 -7.28 14.17 -0.61
N TRP A 313 -8.08 13.72 -1.59
CA TRP A 313 -9.45 13.26 -1.38
C TRP A 313 -9.50 12.13 -0.36
N THR A 314 -8.61 11.15 -0.48
CA THR A 314 -8.51 10.02 0.42
C THR A 314 -8.10 10.43 1.83
N SER A 315 -7.04 11.24 1.95
CA SER A 315 -6.56 11.78 3.22
C SER A 315 -7.68 12.52 3.95
N ASN A 316 -8.43 13.37 3.25
CA ASN A 316 -9.55 14.10 3.80
C ASN A 316 -10.67 13.20 4.35
N HIS A 317 -11.01 12.11 3.67
CA HIS A 317 -12.06 11.19 4.12
C HIS A 317 -11.65 10.33 5.33
N LEU A 318 -10.35 10.09 5.50
CA LEU A 318 -9.85 9.24 6.58
C LEU A 318 -9.35 10.01 7.80
N LYS A 319 -9.41 11.35 7.79
CA LYS A 319 -8.98 12.21 8.92
C LYS A 319 -9.54 11.79 10.28
N SER A 320 -10.78 11.29 10.31
CA SER A 320 -11.49 10.87 11.52
C SER A 320 -11.64 9.34 11.66
N SER A 321 -10.94 8.57 10.83
CA SER A 321 -11.03 7.10 10.82
C SER A 321 -9.73 6.46 11.32
N ASP A 322 -9.87 5.36 12.06
CA ASP A 322 -8.77 4.44 12.39
C ASP A 322 -8.41 3.50 11.22
N LEU A 323 -9.15 3.56 10.11
CA LEU A 323 -8.80 2.85 8.87
C LEU A 323 -7.52 3.46 8.31
N THR A 324 -6.39 2.92 8.74
CA THR A 324 -5.10 3.34 8.21
C THR A 324 -4.86 2.68 6.86
N LEU A 325 -4.70 3.50 5.83
CA LEU A 325 -4.09 3.10 4.55
C LEU A 325 -2.66 2.58 4.74
N TRP A 326 -2.03 3.04 5.80
CA TRP A 326 -0.60 2.99 6.05
C TRP A 326 -0.07 1.64 6.50
N LYS A 327 -0.94 0.71 6.90
CA LYS A 327 -0.52 -0.70 7.11
C LYS A 327 -0.36 -1.47 5.80
N TYR A 328 -0.84 -0.92 4.68
CA TYR A 328 -1.03 -1.72 3.45
C TYR A 328 -0.74 -0.99 2.12
N PHE A 329 -0.36 0.29 2.14
CA PHE A 329 0.13 1.02 0.96
C PHE A 329 1.59 1.43 1.08
N SER A 330 2.15 1.32 2.29
CA SER A 330 3.58 1.44 2.50
C SER A 330 4.32 0.21 2.05
N ASP A 331 3.78 -1.02 2.07
CA ASP A 331 4.62 -2.21 1.85
C ASP A 331 5.35 -2.28 0.50
N GLU A 332 4.84 -1.66 -0.57
CA GLU A 332 5.62 -1.54 -1.81
C GLU A 332 6.54 -0.31 -1.85
N LEU A 333 6.17 0.81 -1.23
CA LEU A 333 7.08 1.96 -1.03
C LEU A 333 8.17 1.66 0.01
N PHE A 334 7.92 0.72 0.91
CA PHE A 334 8.77 0.25 2.01
C PHE A 334 9.65 -0.91 1.53
N ARG A 335 9.13 -1.86 0.74
CA ARG A 335 9.95 -2.79 -0.08
C ARG A 335 10.81 -2.06 -1.10
N SER A 336 10.38 -0.88 -1.57
CA SER A 336 11.21 -0.02 -2.42
C SER A 336 12.03 1.03 -1.66
N SER A 337 11.92 1.09 -0.33
CA SER A 337 12.70 1.99 0.51
C SER A 337 14.02 1.35 0.92
N ALA A 338 15.03 1.50 0.06
CA ALA A 338 16.47 1.33 0.33
C ALA A 338 16.98 0.03 1.02
N ILE A 339 16.12 -0.91 1.42
CA ILE A 339 16.47 -2.17 2.07
C ILE A 339 16.20 -3.27 1.06
N ILE A 340 17.28 -3.93 0.66
CA ILE A 340 17.24 -5.11 -0.20
C ILE A 340 16.78 -6.28 0.66
N ASP A 341 15.76 -7.01 0.23
CA ASP A 341 15.45 -8.32 0.78
C ASP A 341 16.58 -9.29 0.43
N HIS A 342 17.42 -9.60 1.42
CA HIS A 342 18.57 -10.46 1.23
C HIS A 342 18.17 -11.91 0.94
N SER A 343 16.99 -12.38 1.37
CA SER A 343 16.51 -13.73 1.06
C SER A 343 16.22 -13.90 -0.43
N VAL A 344 15.62 -12.89 -1.06
CA VAL A 344 15.36 -12.83 -2.51
C VAL A 344 16.66 -12.74 -3.29
N VAL A 345 17.63 -11.96 -2.81
CA VAL A 345 18.95 -11.88 -3.46
C VAL A 345 19.69 -13.21 -3.35
N ILE A 346 19.68 -13.85 -2.18
CA ILE A 346 20.34 -15.15 -1.96
C ILE A 346 19.73 -16.23 -2.87
N LYS A 347 18.40 -16.23 -3.03
CA LYS A 347 17.69 -17.20 -3.87
C LYS A 347 18.01 -17.05 -5.35
N ASN A 348 18.09 -15.80 -5.84
CA ASN A 348 18.22 -15.53 -7.27
C ASN A 348 19.67 -15.34 -7.75
N PHE A 349 20.61 -15.08 -6.83
CA PHE A 349 22.02 -14.77 -7.14
C PHE A 349 22.98 -15.51 -6.18
N PRO A 350 23.06 -16.85 -6.25
CA PRO A 350 23.90 -17.68 -5.39
C PRO A 350 25.43 -17.46 -5.57
N GLU A 351 25.83 -16.71 -6.59
CA GLU A 351 27.22 -16.40 -6.94
C GLU A 351 27.83 -15.23 -6.15
N LEU A 352 27.04 -14.53 -5.32
CA LEU A 352 27.53 -13.36 -4.57
C LEU A 352 28.45 -13.77 -3.40
N GLU A 353 29.69 -13.26 -3.41
CA GLU A 353 30.82 -13.66 -2.54
C GLU A 353 30.62 -13.59 -1.01
N ASN A 354 29.52 -13.04 -0.47
CA ASN A 354 29.32 -12.81 0.98
C ASN A 354 28.02 -13.41 1.55
N HIS A 355 27.68 -14.64 1.14
CA HIS A 355 26.44 -15.31 1.55
C HIS A 355 26.22 -15.42 3.07
N GLU A 356 27.27 -15.63 3.86
CA GLU A 356 27.12 -15.86 5.30
C GLU A 356 26.60 -14.62 6.05
N PHE A 357 27.18 -13.45 5.78
CA PHE A 357 26.72 -12.17 6.33
C PHE A 357 25.29 -11.83 5.90
N LEU A 358 24.93 -12.13 4.64
CA LEU A 358 23.60 -11.84 4.09
C LEU A 358 22.53 -12.80 4.62
N ARG A 359 22.92 -14.03 5.02
CA ARG A 359 22.01 -15.03 5.61
C ARG A 359 21.75 -14.76 7.08
N ASP A 360 22.81 -14.50 7.85
CA ASP A 360 22.73 -14.25 9.28
C ASP A 360 23.89 -13.35 9.73
N SER A 361 23.65 -12.04 9.65
CA SER A 361 24.63 -11.02 10.06
C SER A 361 24.99 -11.10 11.55
N VAL A 362 24.11 -11.65 12.41
CA VAL A 362 24.37 -11.79 13.84
C VAL A 362 25.37 -12.92 14.04
N LYS A 363 25.08 -14.09 13.48
CA LYS A 363 25.99 -15.24 13.53
C LYS A 363 27.35 -14.91 12.91
N TYR A 364 27.39 -14.18 11.80
CA TYR A 364 28.64 -13.70 11.22
C TYR A 364 29.47 -12.88 12.22
N VAL A 365 28.83 -11.94 12.95
CA VAL A 365 29.49 -11.10 13.96
C VAL A 365 29.92 -11.89 15.21
N GLU A 366 29.25 -12.99 15.54
CA GLU A 366 29.64 -13.90 16.63
C GLU A 366 30.95 -14.65 16.30
N HIS A 367 31.19 -14.98 15.03
CA HIS A 367 32.40 -15.70 14.60
C HIS A 367 33.60 -14.78 14.32
N LEU A 368 33.42 -13.45 14.35
CA LEU A 368 34.53 -12.52 14.15
C LEU A 368 35.56 -12.64 15.29
N PRO A 369 36.86 -12.53 14.97
CA PRO A 369 37.92 -12.57 15.97
C PRO A 369 37.77 -11.43 17.00
N HIS A 370 38.33 -11.65 18.19
CA HIS A 370 38.31 -10.70 19.28
C HIS A 370 38.87 -9.32 18.86
N LYS A 371 38.25 -8.23 19.34
CA LYS A 371 38.30 -6.83 18.81
C LYS A 371 37.51 -6.68 17.51
N ARG A 372 36.18 -6.60 17.65
CA ARG A 372 35.22 -6.49 16.56
C ARG A 372 34.92 -5.02 16.23
N PHE A 373 34.84 -4.70 14.94
CA PHE A 373 34.31 -3.43 14.45
C PHE A 373 32.92 -3.68 13.85
N ILE A 374 31.88 -3.21 14.52
CA ILE A 374 30.49 -3.51 14.17
C ILE A 374 29.81 -2.21 13.76
N LYS A 375 29.19 -2.22 12.57
CA LYS A 375 28.34 -1.13 12.09
C LYS A 375 26.88 -1.52 12.27
N THR A 376 26.07 -0.62 12.79
CA THR A 376 24.61 -0.76 12.83
C THR A 376 23.92 0.56 12.52
N HIS A 377 22.69 0.49 12.02
CA HIS A 377 21.78 1.62 11.85
C HIS A 377 20.60 1.56 12.84
N LEU A 378 20.67 0.68 13.85
CA LEU A 378 19.62 0.59 14.86
C LEU A 378 19.61 1.83 15.76
N PRO A 379 18.41 2.34 16.14
CA PRO A 379 18.30 3.36 17.17
C PRO A 379 18.75 2.82 18.53
N PHE A 380 19.13 3.72 19.45
CA PHE A 380 19.74 3.35 20.73
C PHE A 380 18.91 2.29 21.49
N HIS A 381 17.59 2.46 21.56
CA HIS A 381 16.70 1.55 22.28
C HIS A 381 16.61 0.13 21.67
N LEU A 382 17.10 -0.09 20.44
CA LEU A 382 17.16 -1.41 19.80
C LEU A 382 18.56 -2.03 19.81
N LEU A 383 19.57 -1.35 20.34
CA LEU A 383 20.91 -1.93 20.50
C LEU A 383 20.89 -3.11 21.48
N PRO A 384 21.82 -4.09 21.39
CA PRO A 384 21.96 -5.16 22.36
C PRO A 384 21.86 -4.67 23.81
N ARG A 385 21.15 -5.44 24.65
CA ARG A 385 20.88 -5.10 26.06
C ARG A 385 22.15 -4.67 26.80
N ASP A 386 23.23 -5.40 26.60
CA ASP A 386 24.51 -5.18 27.27
C ASP A 386 25.18 -3.85 26.88
N LEU A 387 24.87 -3.30 25.69
CA LEU A 387 25.29 -1.95 25.30
C LEU A 387 24.41 -0.88 25.96
N ARG A 388 23.09 -1.08 25.97
CA ARG A 388 22.13 -0.09 26.50
C ARG A 388 22.18 0.05 28.01
N GLU A 389 22.47 -1.05 28.71
CA GLU A 389 22.50 -1.12 30.18
C GLU A 389 23.94 -1.00 30.74
N GLY A 390 24.92 -0.66 29.91
CA GLY A 390 26.30 -0.42 30.37
C GLY A 390 27.02 -1.64 30.95
N ARG A 391 26.62 -2.85 30.54
CA ARG A 391 27.18 -4.11 31.05
C ARG A 391 28.52 -4.47 30.40
N THR A 392 29.00 -3.65 29.47
CA THR A 392 30.24 -3.90 28.72
C THR A 392 31.07 -2.64 28.62
N ARG A 393 32.37 -2.81 28.35
CA ARG A 393 33.28 -1.70 28.01
C ARG A 393 33.30 -1.39 26.51
N ALA A 394 32.31 -1.87 25.75
CA ALA A 394 32.25 -1.65 24.31
C ALA A 394 32.04 -0.16 24.01
N LYS A 395 32.74 0.33 22.99
CA LYS A 395 32.75 1.74 22.58
C LYS A 395 31.78 1.96 21.43
N ILE A 396 30.88 2.93 21.56
CA ILE A 396 29.91 3.33 20.55
C ILE A 396 30.35 4.68 19.98
N ILE A 397 30.48 4.79 18.66
CA ILE A 397 30.73 6.08 17.99
C ILE A 397 29.48 6.38 17.17
N TYR A 398 28.80 7.48 17.48
CA TYR A 398 27.60 7.94 16.78
C TYR A 398 27.91 9.20 15.98
N VAL A 399 27.50 9.23 14.72
CA VAL A 399 27.69 10.39 13.83
C VAL A 399 26.33 10.99 13.50
N CYS A 400 26.20 12.28 13.80
CA CYS A 400 25.02 13.08 13.53
C CYS A 400 25.30 14.10 12.43
N ARG A 401 24.27 14.55 11.72
CA ARG A 401 24.38 15.53 10.63
C ARG A 401 23.08 16.31 10.51
N ASN A 402 23.13 17.54 9.98
CA ASN A 402 21.94 18.35 9.70
C ASN A 402 20.88 17.55 8.90
N PRO A 403 19.63 17.45 9.39
CA PRO A 403 18.61 16.60 8.78
C PRO A 403 18.25 16.99 7.34
N LYS A 404 18.37 18.26 6.95
CA LYS A 404 18.13 18.68 5.56
C LYS A 404 19.15 18.06 4.61
N ASP A 405 20.42 18.08 5.00
CA ASP A 405 21.51 17.44 4.26
C ASP A 405 21.44 15.91 4.31
N VAL A 406 20.98 15.33 5.43
CA VAL A 406 20.73 13.89 5.55
C VAL A 406 19.64 13.48 4.56
N CYS A 407 18.53 14.23 4.48
CA CYS A 407 17.44 13.97 3.54
C CYS A 407 17.93 13.90 2.09
N ILE A 408 18.76 14.87 1.66
CA ILE A 408 19.37 14.87 0.31
C ILE A 408 20.24 13.64 0.11
N SER A 409 21.14 13.36 1.06
CA SER A 409 22.03 12.20 0.97
C SER A 409 21.24 10.90 0.90
N PHE A 410 20.15 10.81 1.66
CA PHE A 410 19.31 9.62 1.72
C PHE A 410 18.46 9.46 0.46
N TYR A 411 17.95 10.54 -0.13
CA TYR A 411 17.27 10.49 -1.43
C TYR A 411 18.18 9.87 -2.50
N HIS A 412 19.42 10.37 -2.63
CA HIS A 412 20.38 9.81 -3.59
C HIS A 412 20.75 8.36 -3.25
N HIS A 413 20.91 8.03 -1.97
CA HIS A 413 21.13 6.66 -1.53
C HIS A 413 19.98 5.74 -1.95
N ALA A 414 18.74 6.14 -1.70
CA ALA A 414 17.53 5.39 -2.03
C ALA A 414 17.39 5.16 -3.54
N LYS A 415 17.82 6.11 -4.38
CA LYS A 415 17.85 5.94 -5.85
C LYS A 415 18.81 4.85 -6.33
N HIS A 416 19.88 4.54 -5.60
CA HIS A 416 20.73 3.37 -5.91
C HIS A 416 20.05 2.03 -5.65
N PHE A 417 18.86 2.05 -5.05
CA PHE A 417 18.02 0.88 -4.81
C PHE A 417 16.71 1.03 -5.56
N ALA A 418 15.58 0.87 -4.89
CA ALA A 418 14.27 0.75 -5.52
C ALA A 418 13.45 2.05 -5.52
N TYR A 419 13.95 3.16 -4.95
CA TYR A 419 13.20 4.42 -4.96
C TYR A 419 13.18 5.06 -6.35
N ARG A 420 11.99 5.45 -6.81
CA ARG A 420 11.75 6.04 -8.15
C ARG A 420 11.06 7.39 -8.12
N GLY A 421 10.64 7.86 -6.95
CA GLY A 421 10.02 9.18 -6.81
C GLY A 421 11.03 10.33 -6.96
N ASP A 422 10.51 11.55 -7.02
CA ASP A 422 11.34 12.76 -7.03
C ASP A 422 11.82 13.16 -5.62
N PHE A 423 12.64 14.21 -5.56
CA PHE A 423 13.23 14.70 -4.32
C PHE A 423 12.18 15.33 -3.39
N GLN A 424 11.19 16.06 -3.91
CA GLN A 424 10.16 16.69 -3.09
C GLN A 424 9.26 15.65 -2.42
N GLN A 425 8.90 14.59 -3.14
CA GLN A 425 8.23 13.41 -2.59
C GLN A 425 9.07 12.77 -1.49
N PHE A 426 10.39 12.63 -1.70
CA PHE A 426 11.28 12.06 -0.70
C PHE A 426 11.36 12.92 0.57
N CYS A 427 11.41 14.26 0.43
CA CYS A 427 11.35 15.19 1.55
C CYS A 427 10.10 14.96 2.42
N ARG A 428 8.93 14.80 1.79
CA ARG A 428 7.68 14.51 2.52
C ARG A 428 7.70 13.14 3.19
N LEU A 429 8.33 12.14 2.58
CA LEU A 429 8.55 10.83 3.21
C LEU A 429 9.45 10.98 4.44
N PHE A 430 10.54 11.74 4.34
CA PHE A 430 11.48 11.97 5.43
C PHE A 430 10.81 12.70 6.60
N LEU A 431 10.12 13.82 6.34
CA LEU A 431 9.41 14.61 7.36
C LEU A 431 8.26 13.85 8.03
N GLY A 432 7.64 12.92 7.30
CA GLY A 432 6.57 12.07 7.80
C GLY A 432 7.03 10.78 8.48
N ASP A 433 8.34 10.63 8.75
CA ASP A 433 8.95 9.43 9.33
C ASP A 433 8.69 8.14 8.50
N LYS A 434 8.69 8.26 7.16
CA LYS A 434 8.38 7.18 6.20
C LYS A 434 9.61 6.73 5.39
N VAL A 435 10.79 6.83 5.98
CA VAL A 435 12.06 6.33 5.40
C VAL A 435 12.69 5.32 6.36
N PRO A 436 13.56 4.40 5.89
CA PRO A 436 14.19 3.42 6.76
C PRO A 436 14.91 4.06 7.96
N TYR A 437 14.82 3.40 9.11
CA TYR A 437 15.37 3.85 10.39
C TYR A 437 14.76 5.17 10.93
N SER A 438 13.59 5.57 10.43
CA SER A 438 12.75 6.58 11.09
C SER A 438 12.12 6.04 12.39
N PRO A 439 11.62 6.90 13.30
CA PRO A 439 11.67 8.37 13.25
C PRO A 439 13.07 8.95 13.43
N PHE A 440 13.48 9.87 12.55
CA PHE A 440 14.83 10.44 12.55
C PHE A 440 15.17 11.06 13.91
N TRP A 441 14.22 11.80 14.49
CA TRP A 441 14.49 12.52 15.73
C TRP A 441 14.70 11.58 16.91
N SER A 442 13.81 10.61 17.09
CA SER A 442 13.95 9.58 18.13
C SER A 442 15.26 8.81 18.01
N HIS A 443 15.71 8.59 16.77
CA HIS A 443 16.98 7.93 16.52
C HIS A 443 18.16 8.76 17.02
N VAL A 444 18.23 10.05 16.69
CA VAL A 444 19.35 10.92 17.08
C VAL A 444 19.31 11.19 18.59
N SER A 445 18.15 11.55 19.11
CA SER A 445 17.97 11.94 20.52
C SER A 445 18.33 10.82 21.48
N GLY A 446 18.02 9.56 21.16
CA GLY A 446 18.40 8.43 22.00
C GLY A 446 19.91 8.29 22.22
N PHE A 447 20.74 8.60 21.21
CA PHE A 447 22.20 8.62 21.39
C PHE A 447 22.68 9.92 22.05
N TRP A 448 22.05 11.05 21.72
CA TRP A 448 22.38 12.34 22.29
C TRP A 448 22.17 12.34 23.80
N GLU A 449 21.00 11.93 24.29
CA GLU A 449 20.67 11.88 25.72
C GLU A 449 21.63 10.96 26.51
N LYS A 450 22.07 9.87 25.90
CA LYS A 450 22.96 8.87 26.53
C LYS A 450 24.44 9.18 26.42
N ARG A 451 24.84 10.21 25.67
CA ARG A 451 26.26 10.52 25.41
C ARG A 451 27.08 10.83 26.68
N ASN A 452 26.43 11.34 27.71
CA ASN A 452 27.05 11.70 28.99
C ASN A 452 26.71 10.71 30.12
N ASP A 453 25.96 9.65 29.82
CA ASP A 453 25.62 8.62 30.80
C ASP A 453 26.86 7.75 31.04
N SER A 454 27.40 7.75 32.26
CA SER A 454 28.62 7.00 32.60
C SER A 454 28.48 5.50 32.42
N SER A 455 27.25 4.98 32.35
CA SER A 455 27.01 3.57 32.02
C SER A 455 27.18 3.29 30.52
N CYS A 456 27.07 4.30 29.65
CA CYS A 456 27.16 4.14 28.20
C CYS A 456 28.45 4.77 27.65
N ASN A 457 29.28 3.98 27.00
CA ASN A 457 30.53 4.49 26.42
C ASN A 457 30.29 5.00 24.99
N ILE A 458 29.84 6.24 24.84
CA ILE A 458 29.43 6.85 23.57
C ILE A 458 30.28 8.08 23.23
N LEU A 459 30.90 8.08 22.04
CA LEU A 459 31.45 9.27 21.40
C LEU A 459 30.45 9.79 20.37
N PHE A 460 29.87 10.96 20.63
CA PHE A 460 28.96 11.64 19.69
C PHE A 460 29.73 12.66 18.86
N LEU A 461 29.68 12.51 17.53
CA LEU A 461 30.36 13.38 16.57
C LEU A 461 29.36 14.02 15.63
N LYS A 462 29.59 15.28 15.23
CA LYS A 462 28.82 15.91 14.15
C LYS A 462 29.62 15.89 12.85
N TYR A 463 28.97 15.58 11.75
CA TYR A 463 29.60 15.58 10.43
C TYR A 463 30.13 16.97 10.06
N GLU A 464 29.44 18.01 10.50
CA GLU A 464 29.84 19.41 10.34
C GLU A 464 31.18 19.70 11.04
N GLU A 465 31.43 19.14 12.24
CA GLU A 465 32.72 19.26 12.94
C GLU A 465 33.85 18.62 12.12
N MET A 466 33.60 17.44 11.52
CA MET A 466 34.58 16.76 10.66
C MET A 466 34.93 17.58 9.41
N LYS A 467 34.00 18.41 8.93
CA LYS A 467 34.23 19.26 7.76
C LYS A 467 34.98 20.53 8.10
N VAL A 468 34.80 21.05 9.32
CA VAL A 468 35.51 22.23 9.83
C VAL A 468 36.93 21.87 10.25
N ASP A 469 37.10 20.85 11.09
CA ASP A 469 38.40 20.40 11.59
C ASP A 469 38.41 18.87 11.80
N LEU A 470 38.75 18.16 10.73
CA LEU A 470 38.91 16.70 10.79
C LEU A 470 40.06 16.27 11.72
N GLY A 471 41.09 17.10 11.89
CA GLY A 471 42.25 16.78 12.73
C GLY A 471 41.85 16.65 14.19
N SER A 472 41.14 17.64 14.71
CA SER A 472 40.61 17.61 16.08
C SER A 472 39.65 16.43 16.31
N VAL A 473 38.78 16.13 15.34
CA VAL A 473 37.87 14.97 15.44
C VAL A 473 38.64 13.64 15.45
N ILE A 474 39.71 13.52 14.67
CA ILE A 474 40.61 12.35 14.70
C ILE A 474 41.24 12.21 16.09
N GLU A 475 41.78 13.29 16.66
CA GLU A 475 42.42 13.24 17.98
C GLU A 475 41.42 12.80 19.07
N ARG A 476 40.21 13.38 19.11
CA ARG A 476 39.12 12.95 20.02
C ARG A 476 38.77 11.47 19.85
N THR A 477 38.75 10.99 18.61
CA THR A 477 38.45 9.57 18.32
C THR A 477 39.59 8.66 18.78
N VAL A 478 40.85 9.06 18.60
CA VAL A 478 42.05 8.32 19.07
C VAL A 478 42.05 8.21 20.59
N GLU A 479 41.76 9.31 21.29
CA GLU A 479 41.63 9.36 22.74
C GLU A 479 40.51 8.43 23.24
N PHE A 480 39.31 8.53 22.66
CA PHE A 480 38.18 7.66 23.01
C PHE A 480 38.47 6.17 22.78
N LEU A 481 39.21 5.85 21.70
CA LEU A 481 39.67 4.49 21.42
C LEU A 481 40.81 4.03 22.34
N GLU A 482 41.28 4.88 23.25
CA GLU A 482 42.43 4.67 24.15
C GLU A 482 43.68 4.26 23.36
N LYS A 483 43.95 4.97 22.27
CA LYS A 483 45.13 4.77 21.45
C LYS A 483 46.17 5.86 21.73
N PRO A 484 47.48 5.55 21.59
CA PRO A 484 48.52 6.56 21.70
C PRO A 484 48.28 7.70 20.73
N LYS A 485 48.58 8.94 21.16
CA LYS A 485 48.48 10.12 20.32
C LYS A 485 49.26 9.89 19.01
N LEU A 486 48.66 10.28 17.89
CA LEU A 486 49.29 10.16 16.59
C LEU A 486 50.46 11.16 16.49
N SER A 487 51.57 10.73 15.90
CA SER A 487 52.61 11.66 15.45
C SER A 487 52.07 12.54 14.32
N THR A 488 52.63 13.73 14.14
CA THR A 488 52.26 14.66 13.06
C THR A 488 52.24 13.99 11.69
N GLU A 489 53.23 13.16 11.40
CA GLU A 489 53.31 12.39 10.15
C GLU A 489 52.14 11.40 9.99
N LYS A 490 51.81 10.64 11.04
CA LYS A 490 50.69 9.68 11.02
C LYS A 490 49.34 10.40 10.88
N LEU A 491 49.17 11.52 11.57
CA LEU A 491 47.97 12.35 11.46
C LEU A 491 47.82 12.89 10.03
N GLN A 492 48.88 13.44 9.45
CA GLN A 492 48.85 13.97 8.08
C GLN A 492 48.54 12.88 7.05
N ARG A 493 49.12 11.68 7.22
CA ARG A 493 48.82 10.53 6.36
C ARG A 493 47.36 10.11 6.47
N LEU A 494 46.80 10.12 7.68
CA LEU A 494 45.39 9.77 7.90
C LEU A 494 44.44 10.84 7.33
N LEU A 495 44.73 12.13 7.54
CA LEU A 495 44.00 13.24 6.93
C LEU A 495 43.98 13.14 5.41
N ASN A 496 45.13 12.85 4.80
CA ASN A 496 45.22 12.64 3.36
C ASN A 496 44.34 11.45 2.93
N HIS A 497 44.42 10.31 3.62
CA HIS A 497 43.62 9.13 3.30
C HIS A 497 42.11 9.38 3.40
N LEU A 498 41.67 10.11 4.43
CA LEU A 498 40.26 10.44 4.68
C LEU A 498 39.76 11.64 3.86
N SER A 499 40.62 12.29 3.08
CA SER A 499 40.20 13.38 2.20
C SER A 499 39.13 12.90 1.21
N PHE A 500 38.22 13.81 0.85
CA PHE A 500 37.08 13.47 -0.02
C PHE A 500 37.53 12.85 -1.35
N GLY A 501 38.56 13.41 -1.99
CA GLY A 501 39.10 12.90 -3.25
C GLY A 501 39.60 11.46 -3.13
N ASN A 502 40.42 11.18 -2.11
CA ASN A 502 40.97 9.83 -1.90
C ASN A 502 39.88 8.83 -1.50
N MET A 503 38.94 9.22 -0.64
CA MET A 503 37.79 8.37 -0.27
C MET A 503 36.91 8.07 -1.49
N LYS A 504 36.63 9.06 -2.34
CA LYS A 504 35.85 8.87 -3.57
C LYS A 504 36.55 7.96 -4.57
N LEU A 505 37.86 8.04 -4.69
CA LEU A 505 38.65 7.15 -5.55
C LEU A 505 38.84 5.74 -4.99
N ASN A 506 38.66 5.54 -3.67
CA ASN A 506 38.87 4.25 -3.03
C ASN A 506 37.73 3.25 -3.36
N PRO A 507 38.01 2.16 -4.10
CA PRO A 507 36.99 1.20 -4.51
C PRO A 507 36.36 0.44 -3.34
N ALA A 508 37.04 0.34 -2.19
CA ALA A 508 36.54 -0.36 -1.01
C ALA A 508 35.35 0.34 -0.35
N VAL A 509 35.23 1.67 -0.52
CA VAL A 509 34.20 2.50 0.14
C VAL A 509 33.24 3.16 -0.84
N ASN A 510 33.58 3.23 -2.13
CA ASN A 510 32.69 3.83 -3.15
C ASN A 510 31.76 2.82 -3.86
N HIS A 511 31.88 1.53 -3.51
CA HIS A 511 30.92 0.45 -3.83
C HIS A 511 30.44 0.34 -5.30
N LYS A 512 31.24 0.76 -6.29
CA LYS A 512 30.86 0.79 -7.71
C LYS A 512 30.29 -0.53 -8.23
N LYS A 513 30.92 -1.67 -7.86
CA LYS A 513 30.46 -3.01 -8.24
C LYS A 513 29.04 -3.32 -7.71
N ARG A 514 28.78 -2.99 -6.44
CA ARG A 514 27.47 -3.22 -5.80
C ARG A 514 26.36 -2.42 -6.49
N PHE A 515 26.62 -1.19 -6.90
CA PHE A 515 25.61 -0.39 -7.60
C PHE A 515 25.49 -0.73 -9.09
N GLY A 516 26.51 -1.34 -9.69
CA GLY A 516 26.36 -2.04 -10.96
C GLY A 516 25.31 -3.13 -10.87
N PHE A 517 25.40 -3.98 -9.84
CA PHE A 517 24.43 -5.03 -9.56
C PHE A 517 23.02 -4.46 -9.34
N THR A 518 22.83 -3.45 -8.47
CA THR A 518 21.48 -2.91 -8.23
C THR A 518 20.87 -2.23 -9.45
N ARG A 519 21.66 -1.62 -10.32
CA ARG A 519 21.16 -1.12 -11.62
C ARG A 519 20.69 -2.26 -12.51
N GLN A 520 21.51 -3.30 -12.65
CA GLN A 520 21.20 -4.43 -13.53
C GLN A 520 19.95 -5.20 -13.08
N TYR A 521 19.80 -5.43 -11.77
CA TYR A 521 18.80 -6.36 -11.25
C TYR A 521 17.63 -5.70 -10.52
N LEU A 522 17.79 -4.46 -10.02
CA LEU A 522 16.72 -3.72 -9.34
C LEU A 522 16.23 -2.52 -10.18
N GLY A 523 16.78 -2.29 -11.37
CA GLY A 523 16.44 -1.15 -12.22
C GLY A 523 16.74 0.21 -11.56
N ALA A 524 17.75 0.27 -10.69
CA ALA A 524 18.10 1.46 -9.92
C ALA A 524 18.38 2.68 -10.82
N SER A 525 17.91 3.86 -10.41
CA SER A 525 18.11 5.14 -11.13
C SER A 525 19.21 6.02 -10.53
N GLY A 526 19.89 5.51 -9.50
CA GLY A 526 21.02 6.19 -8.85
C GLY A 526 22.29 6.18 -9.71
N GLU A 527 23.15 7.16 -9.46
CA GLU A 527 24.44 7.33 -10.12
C GLU A 527 25.38 6.10 -9.95
N ALA A 528 26.50 6.07 -10.66
CA ALA A 528 27.45 4.97 -10.55
C ALA A 528 28.19 4.89 -9.19
N GLU A 529 28.28 6.02 -8.47
CA GLU A 529 29.16 6.20 -7.33
C GLU A 529 28.38 6.42 -6.03
N PHE A 530 28.85 5.85 -4.91
CA PHE A 530 28.29 6.08 -3.57
C PHE A 530 28.62 7.47 -3.02
N ILE A 531 29.88 7.89 -3.16
CA ILE A 531 30.40 9.12 -2.61
C ILE A 531 30.21 10.23 -3.64
N ARG A 532 29.18 11.05 -3.43
CA ARG A 532 28.74 12.08 -4.39
C ARG A 532 29.52 13.38 -4.26
N GLN A 533 29.34 14.09 -3.14
CA GLN A 533 29.82 15.48 -2.96
C GLN A 533 30.55 15.75 -1.63
N GLY A 534 30.20 15.09 -0.52
CA GLY A 534 30.90 15.26 0.77
C GLY A 534 30.94 16.69 1.32
N GLN A 535 29.97 17.53 0.93
CA GLN A 535 29.82 18.92 1.38
C GLN A 535 28.74 19.04 2.44
N ILE A 536 28.76 20.11 3.21
CA ILE A 536 27.70 20.54 4.13
C ILE A 536 26.90 21.70 3.50
N ASN A 537 25.70 21.96 4.02
CA ASN A 537 24.81 23.05 3.57
C ASN A 537 24.38 22.94 2.10
N GLN A 538 24.40 21.72 1.53
CA GLN A 538 23.94 21.49 0.15
C GLN A 538 22.46 21.80 0.00
N TRP A 539 21.69 21.64 1.08
CA TRP A 539 20.27 21.97 1.12
C TRP A 539 19.96 23.40 0.69
N LYS A 540 20.85 24.37 0.93
CA LYS A 540 20.67 25.78 0.51
C LYS A 540 20.50 25.93 -1.00
N ALA A 541 21.11 25.05 -1.80
CA ALA A 541 21.06 25.07 -3.25
C ALA A 541 20.05 24.07 -3.86
N VAL A 542 19.61 23.07 -3.09
CA VAL A 542 18.82 21.93 -3.59
C VAL A 542 17.37 21.97 -3.14
N MET A 543 17.10 22.42 -1.91
CA MET A 543 15.74 22.51 -1.40
C MET A 543 15.08 23.80 -1.88
N SER A 544 13.80 23.71 -2.27
CA SER A 544 12.99 24.91 -2.46
C SER A 544 12.79 25.61 -1.12
N ARG A 545 12.42 26.89 -1.18
CA ARG A 545 12.15 27.69 0.01
C ARG A 545 11.08 27.04 0.90
N GLU A 546 9.99 26.59 0.28
CA GLU A 546 8.85 25.99 0.96
C GLU A 546 9.26 24.71 1.70
N ILE A 547 9.99 23.81 1.04
CA ILE A 547 10.48 22.57 1.67
C ILE A 547 11.46 22.89 2.79
N SER A 548 12.35 23.87 2.59
CA SER A 548 13.30 24.28 3.62
C SER A 548 12.58 24.78 4.87
N GLU A 549 11.55 25.61 4.70
CA GLU A 549 10.71 26.13 5.79
C GLU A 549 9.95 24.99 6.50
N GLU A 550 9.39 24.01 5.78
CA GLU A 550 8.78 22.81 6.38
C GLU A 550 9.78 22.03 7.26
N PHE A 551 11.03 21.90 6.80
CA PHE A 551 12.09 21.28 7.59
C PHE A 551 12.45 22.12 8.82
N ASP A 552 12.52 23.45 8.72
CA ASP A 552 12.82 24.31 9.87
C ASP A 552 11.73 24.21 10.95
N GLU A 553 10.45 24.21 10.54
CA GLU A 553 9.33 23.98 11.47
C GLU A 553 9.38 22.59 12.09
N TRP A 554 9.67 21.56 11.30
CA TRP A 554 9.81 20.19 11.79
C TRP A 554 10.99 20.03 12.76
N ILE A 555 12.14 20.62 12.46
CA ILE A 555 13.31 20.64 13.37
C ILE A 555 12.94 21.34 14.66
N SER A 556 12.38 22.55 14.57
CA SER A 556 12.00 23.37 15.72
C SER A 556 11.03 22.65 16.66
N ARG A 557 9.98 22.01 16.10
CA ARG A 557 9.01 21.22 16.88
C ARG A 557 9.64 20.05 17.60
N ASN A 558 10.57 19.36 16.95
CA ASN A 558 11.21 18.18 17.52
C ASN A 558 12.32 18.54 18.53
N SER A 559 12.98 19.70 18.37
CA SER A 559 14.10 20.11 19.23
C SER A 559 13.72 20.86 20.50
N GLN A 560 12.44 21.05 20.81
CA GLN A 560 12.00 21.88 21.94
C GLN A 560 12.53 21.41 23.31
N SER A 561 12.78 20.10 23.47
CA SER A 561 13.27 19.50 24.71
C SER A 561 14.75 19.12 24.69
N SER A 562 15.51 19.52 23.67
CA SER A 562 16.90 19.11 23.47
C SER A 562 17.84 20.30 23.28
N ASP A 563 19.04 20.21 23.87
CA ASP A 563 20.15 21.13 23.62
C ASP A 563 20.91 20.81 22.32
N LEU A 564 20.48 19.79 21.55
CA LEU A 564 21.09 19.44 20.28
C LEU A 564 20.79 20.47 19.19
N SER A 565 21.80 21.28 18.85
CA SER A 565 21.73 22.21 17.71
C SER A 565 22.40 21.67 16.43
N PHE A 566 21.74 21.93 15.29
CA PHE A 566 22.20 21.65 13.93
C PHE A 566 22.64 22.89 13.15
N TYR A 567 22.52 24.09 13.74
CA TYR A 567 22.77 25.39 13.10
C TYR A 567 24.19 25.93 13.38
N PHE A 568 25.17 25.04 13.51
CA PHE A 568 26.51 25.37 14.01
C PHE A 568 27.28 26.40 13.15
N LEU A 569 26.89 26.58 11.87
CA LEU A 569 27.60 27.43 10.90
C LEU A 569 26.84 28.70 10.49
N ASP A 570 25.51 28.75 10.63
CA ASP A 570 24.77 29.99 10.33
C ASP A 570 25.10 31.10 11.36
N SER A 571 25.64 30.73 12.53
CA SER A 571 26.15 31.68 13.54
C SER A 571 27.58 32.16 13.30
N LEU A 572 28.33 31.56 12.37
CA LEU A 572 29.70 31.98 12.03
C LEU A 572 29.74 32.99 10.87
N ASP A 573 28.77 32.92 9.95
CA ASP A 573 28.60 33.93 8.90
C ASP A 573 28.24 35.33 9.48
N ASN A 574 27.64 35.38 10.69
CA ASN A 574 27.33 36.63 11.40
C ASN A 574 28.49 37.20 12.25
N LYS A 575 29.71 36.64 12.16
CA LYS A 575 30.90 37.18 12.85
C LYS A 575 32.01 37.68 11.91
N GLN A 576 31.71 37.81 10.63
CA GLN A 576 32.54 38.54 9.65
C GLN A 576 31.72 39.63 8.96
N SER A 577 31.23 40.59 9.74
CA SER A 577 30.81 41.92 9.26
C SER A 577 31.60 43.00 9.98
#